data_AF-A0A4Q9HUW2-F1
#
_entry.id   AF-A0A4Q9HUW2-F1
#
_cell.length_a   1.000
_cell.length_b   1.000
_cell.length_c   1.000
_cell.angle_alpha   90.00
_cell.angle_beta   90.00
_cell.angle_gamma   90.00
#
_symmetry.space_group_name_H-M   'P 1'
#
loop_
_entity.id
_entity.type
_entity.pdbx_description
1 polymer ?
#
loop_
_entity_poly.entity_id
_entity_poly.type
_entity_poly.pdbx_seq_one_letter_code
_entity_poly.pdbx_strand_id
1 'polypeptide(L)'
;MRKTLRRAAAVIATTAAVAATGIGTVGATTAATWGCPEGSVCIYPQNADPEHDPHPTDVFRSYGVHRLSGQVGQHWVFNNRTDAAHTHLCRGYDGTNCAFDIAARPAFEANMTPINSITLDRP
;
A
#
# COMPACT_ATOMS: atom_id res chain seq x y z
N MET A 1 0.14 52.35 38.04
CA MET A 1 -0.73 52.08 36.87
C MET A 1 0.02 52.40 35.59
N ARG A 2 0.28 51.40 34.74
CA ARG A 2 0.17 51.45 33.27
C ARG A 2 0.40 50.03 32.73
N LYS A 3 -0.59 49.54 31.98
CA LYS A 3 -0.71 48.22 31.37
C LYS A 3 0.00 48.21 30.00
N THR A 4 0.70 47.14 29.67
CA THR A 4 1.06 46.72 28.30
C THR A 4 1.27 45.19 28.31
N LEU A 5 0.25 44.37 28.08
CA LEU A 5 -0.18 43.77 26.79
C LEU A 5 0.80 42.76 26.16
N ARG A 6 0.50 41.48 26.44
CA ARG A 6 0.51 40.24 25.61
C ARG A 6 1.37 40.21 24.32
N ARG A 7 2.23 39.18 24.24
CA ARG A 7 2.61 38.30 23.09
C ARG A 7 3.74 37.38 23.61
N ALA A 8 3.93 36.11 23.26
CA ALA A 8 3.50 35.29 22.14
C ALA A 8 3.43 33.81 22.57
N ALA A 9 2.65 33.01 21.85
CA ALA A 9 2.58 31.57 21.99
C ALA A 9 3.86 30.90 21.44
N ALA A 10 4.41 29.94 22.18
CA ALA A 10 5.43 29.03 21.69
C ALA A 10 4.89 27.60 21.82
N VAL A 11 4.40 27.05 20.70
CA VAL A 11 4.05 25.63 20.59
C VAL A 11 5.35 24.87 20.37
N ILE A 12 5.77 24.08 21.36
CA ILE A 12 6.93 23.20 21.25
C ILE A 12 6.47 21.94 20.51
N ALA A 13 6.87 21.80 19.25
CA ALA A 13 6.63 20.58 18.48
C ALA A 13 7.65 19.51 18.90
N THR A 14 7.16 18.41 19.45
CA THR A 14 7.95 17.21 19.77
C THR A 14 8.28 16.45 18.48
N THR A 15 9.54 16.36 18.11
CA THR A 15 10.00 15.49 17.01
C THR A 15 10.17 14.07 17.54
N ALA A 16 9.25 13.18 17.18
CA ALA A 16 9.42 11.73 17.36
C ALA A 16 10.31 11.21 16.22
N ALA A 17 11.50 10.72 16.56
CA ALA A 17 12.37 10.01 15.63
C ALA A 17 11.79 8.61 15.38
N VAL A 18 11.30 8.35 14.17
CA VAL A 18 10.87 7.02 13.74
C VAL A 18 12.11 6.26 13.29
N ALA A 19 12.43 5.17 13.98
CA ALA A 19 13.48 4.25 13.58
C ALA A 19 13.07 3.53 12.29
N ALA A 20 13.78 3.80 11.19
CA ALA A 20 13.63 3.06 9.94
C ALA A 20 14.28 1.68 10.11
N THR A 21 13.49 0.65 10.40
CA THR A 21 13.91 -0.74 10.28
C THR A 21 13.95 -1.13 8.80
N GLY A 22 15.04 -1.78 8.40
CA GLY A 22 15.46 -2.00 7.01
C GLY A 22 14.36 -2.48 6.06
N ILE A 23 14.16 -1.70 5.00
CA ILE A 23 13.33 -2.05 3.84
C ILE A 23 14.25 -2.81 2.88
N GLY A 24 13.92 -4.06 2.58
CA GLY A 24 14.57 -4.79 1.49
C GLY A 24 14.13 -4.17 0.16
N THR A 25 15.04 -3.52 -0.56
CA THR A 25 14.81 -3.09 -1.94
C THR A 25 15.22 -4.23 -2.88
N VAL A 26 14.25 -4.97 -3.41
CA VAL A 26 14.44 -5.95 -4.48
C VAL A 26 13.74 -5.44 -5.73
N GLY A 27 14.41 -5.58 -6.89
CA GLY A 27 14.17 -4.80 -8.11
C GLY A 27 12.75 -4.86 -8.69
N ALA A 28 12.27 -3.71 -9.13
CA ALA A 28 11.01 -3.56 -9.86
C ALA A 28 11.18 -3.97 -11.35
N THR A 29 10.26 -4.78 -11.86
CA THR A 29 10.12 -5.09 -13.30
C THR A 29 9.01 -4.23 -13.91
N THR A 30 9.21 -3.71 -15.13
CA THR A 30 8.15 -3.01 -15.87
C THR A 30 7.13 -4.01 -16.37
N ALA A 31 6.05 -4.20 -15.62
CA ALA A 31 4.99 -5.13 -15.97
C ALA A 31 4.28 -4.70 -17.26
N ALA A 32 4.16 -5.63 -18.21
CA ALA A 32 3.02 -5.64 -19.13
C ALA A 32 1.74 -5.55 -18.28
N THR A 33 0.65 -5.01 -18.81
CA THR A 33 -0.55 -4.70 -18.01
C THR A 33 -1.13 -5.93 -17.27
N TRP A 34 -0.71 -7.16 -17.60
CA TRP A 34 -1.04 -8.43 -16.92
C TRP A 34 -2.54 -8.56 -16.60
N GLY A 35 -3.40 -8.07 -17.49
CA GLY A 35 -4.85 -8.02 -17.28
C GLY A 35 -5.34 -7.04 -16.21
N CYS A 36 -4.45 -6.36 -15.48
CA CYS A 36 -4.77 -5.36 -14.47
C CYS A 36 -5.08 -4.00 -15.10
N PRO A 37 -6.32 -3.49 -15.05
CA PRO A 37 -6.67 -2.23 -15.71
C PRO A 37 -5.88 -1.04 -15.13
N GLU A 38 -5.46 -0.10 -15.99
CA GLU A 38 -4.79 1.12 -15.55
C GLU A 38 -5.65 1.84 -14.51
N GLY A 39 -4.99 2.41 -13.49
CA GLY A 39 -5.70 3.05 -12.39
C GLY A 39 -6.26 2.04 -11.38
N SER A 40 -5.75 0.81 -11.34
CA SER A 40 -6.21 -0.23 -10.40
C SER A 40 -5.06 -0.90 -9.66
N VAL A 41 -5.38 -1.52 -8.53
CA VAL A 41 -4.53 -2.50 -7.84
C VAL A 41 -5.14 -3.87 -8.07
N CYS A 42 -4.32 -4.84 -8.43
CA CYS A 42 -4.79 -6.19 -8.73
C CYS A 42 -4.08 -7.24 -7.89
N ILE A 43 -4.82 -8.25 -7.45
CA ILE A 43 -4.27 -9.45 -6.79
C ILE A 43 -4.48 -10.62 -7.76
N TYR A 44 -3.43 -11.42 -7.95
CA TYR A 44 -3.43 -12.59 -8.82
C TYR A 44 -3.74 -13.86 -8.04
N PRO A 45 -4.16 -14.96 -8.72
CA PRO A 45 -4.43 -16.22 -8.06
C PRO A 45 -3.23 -16.73 -7.24
N GLN A 46 -3.53 -17.58 -6.25
CA GLN A 46 -2.50 -18.18 -5.41
C GLN A 46 -1.47 -18.94 -6.27
N ASN A 47 -0.18 -18.66 -6.04
CA ASN A 47 0.96 -19.25 -6.75
C ASN A 47 0.93 -19.07 -8.28
N ALA A 48 0.14 -18.12 -8.80
CA ALA A 48 0.14 -17.79 -10.23
C ALA A 48 1.17 -16.71 -10.54
N ASP A 49 1.93 -16.91 -11.62
CA ASP A 49 2.84 -15.91 -12.18
C ASP A 49 2.08 -15.08 -13.23
N PRO A 50 1.89 -13.75 -13.03
CA PRO A 50 1.18 -12.87 -13.97
C PRO A 50 1.74 -12.85 -15.38
N GLU A 51 3.02 -13.20 -15.58
CA GLU A 51 3.63 -13.28 -16.91
C GLU A 51 3.09 -14.46 -17.73
N HIS A 52 2.67 -15.53 -17.06
CA HIS A 52 2.13 -16.75 -17.66
C HIS A 52 0.60 -16.86 -17.52
N ASP A 53 0.04 -16.28 -16.47
CA ASP A 53 -1.39 -16.26 -16.16
C ASP A 53 -1.87 -14.82 -15.82
N PRO A 54 -2.09 -13.96 -16.82
CA PRO A 54 -2.42 -12.54 -16.63
C PRO A 54 -3.90 -12.30 -16.27
N HIS A 55 -4.45 -13.08 -15.35
CA HIS A 55 -5.87 -13.02 -14.94
C HIS A 55 -5.99 -12.76 -13.44
N PRO A 56 -6.11 -11.48 -13.00
CA PRO A 56 -6.27 -11.18 -11.58
C PRO A 56 -7.61 -11.69 -11.04
N THR A 57 -7.62 -12.14 -9.79
CA THR A 57 -8.85 -12.56 -9.08
C THR A 57 -9.57 -11.37 -8.47
N ASP A 58 -8.82 -10.35 -8.04
CA ASP A 58 -9.35 -9.18 -7.35
C ASP A 58 -8.79 -7.91 -7.97
N VAL A 59 -9.66 -6.91 -8.20
CA VAL A 59 -9.32 -5.64 -8.84
C VAL A 59 -9.94 -4.49 -8.06
N PHE A 60 -9.10 -3.62 -7.51
CA PHE A 60 -9.49 -2.50 -6.66
C PHE A 60 -9.21 -1.17 -7.37
N ARG A 61 -10.21 -0.29 -7.41
CA ARG A 61 -10.10 1.02 -8.10
C ARG A 61 -10.31 2.21 -7.20
N SER A 62 -11.19 2.10 -6.19
CA SER A 62 -11.44 3.20 -5.28
C SER A 62 -10.34 3.30 -4.23
N TYR A 63 -9.97 4.54 -3.91
CA TYR A 63 -9.13 4.84 -2.74
C TYR A 63 -9.81 4.40 -1.44
N GLY A 64 -9.01 4.08 -0.42
CA GLY A 64 -9.45 3.66 0.91
C GLY A 64 -9.14 2.20 1.23
N VAL A 65 -9.73 1.72 2.32
CA VAL A 65 -9.54 0.36 2.85
C VAL A 65 -10.44 -0.63 2.12
N HIS A 66 -9.86 -1.74 1.67
CA HIS A 66 -10.57 -2.89 1.11
C HIS A 66 -10.29 -4.11 1.96
N ARG A 67 -11.33 -4.72 2.51
CA ARG A 67 -11.22 -5.97 3.27
C ARG A 67 -11.01 -7.12 2.32
N LEU A 68 -10.11 -8.01 2.69
CA LEU A 68 -9.85 -9.25 1.98
C LEU A 68 -10.47 -10.41 2.75
N SER A 69 -10.89 -11.43 2.01
CA SER A 69 -11.37 -12.69 2.57
C SER A 69 -10.88 -13.83 1.71
N GLY A 70 -10.32 -14.88 2.33
CA GLY A 70 -9.93 -16.10 1.63
C GLY A 70 -8.64 -16.01 0.81
N GLN A 71 -7.83 -14.97 0.97
CA GLN A 71 -6.50 -14.88 0.37
C GLN A 71 -5.51 -15.70 1.21
N VAL A 72 -4.89 -16.72 0.61
CA VAL A 72 -4.02 -17.67 1.31
C VAL A 72 -2.79 -18.03 0.47
N GLY A 73 -1.63 -18.13 1.11
CA GLY A 73 -0.36 -18.42 0.44
C GLY A 73 0.18 -17.24 -0.35
N GLN A 74 1.01 -17.53 -1.36
CA GLN A 74 1.70 -16.52 -2.17
C GLN A 74 0.80 -15.98 -3.27
N HIS A 75 0.75 -14.67 -3.41
CA HIS A 75 0.07 -13.99 -4.50
C HIS A 75 0.93 -12.85 -5.01
N TRP A 76 0.77 -12.54 -6.30
CA TRP A 76 1.24 -11.27 -6.84
C TRP A 76 0.22 -10.18 -6.57
N VAL A 77 0.72 -9.00 -6.20
CA VAL A 77 -0.05 -7.77 -6.05
C VAL A 77 0.58 -6.73 -6.97
N PHE A 78 -0.19 -6.25 -7.94
CA PHE A 78 0.28 -5.26 -8.91
C PHE A 78 -0.43 -3.93 -8.69
N ASN A 79 0.34 -2.89 -8.37
CA ASN A 79 -0.16 -1.52 -8.28
C ASN A 79 -0.06 -0.86 -9.67
N ASN A 80 -1.06 -1.04 -10.53
CA ASN A 80 -1.09 -0.46 -11.87
C ASN A 80 -1.63 0.99 -11.91
N ARG A 81 -1.36 1.75 -10.84
CA ARG A 81 -1.68 3.17 -10.75
C ARG A 81 -0.59 3.99 -11.44
N THR A 82 -0.96 5.18 -11.90
CA THR A 82 -0.06 6.10 -12.63
C THR A 82 0.18 7.41 -11.88
N ASP A 83 -0.67 7.72 -10.90
CA ASP A 83 -0.37 8.68 -9.87
C ASP A 83 0.65 8.08 -8.87
N ALA A 84 1.33 8.91 -8.07
CA ALA A 84 2.22 8.44 -6.99
C ALA A 84 1.43 7.81 -5.81
N ALA A 85 0.40 7.03 -6.14
CA ALA A 85 -0.47 6.33 -5.24
C ALA A 85 0.21 5.09 -4.70
N HIS A 86 0.08 4.91 -3.39
CA HIS A 86 0.64 3.77 -2.68
C HIS A 86 -0.44 2.74 -2.39
N THR A 87 -0.01 1.48 -2.36
CA THR A 87 -0.84 0.36 -1.92
C THR A 87 -0.18 -0.27 -0.72
N HIS A 88 -0.91 -0.41 0.39
CA HIS A 88 -0.39 -1.10 1.57
C HIS A 88 -1.12 -2.42 1.79
N LEU A 89 -0.36 -3.43 2.22
CA LEU A 89 -0.91 -4.72 2.65
C LEU A 89 -0.94 -4.78 4.18
N CYS A 90 -2.14 -4.94 4.72
CA CYS A 90 -2.43 -4.71 6.13
C CYS A 90 -2.96 -5.95 6.85
N ARG A 91 -2.43 -6.20 8.04
CA ARG A 91 -2.84 -7.33 8.89
C ARG A 91 -4.13 -7.04 9.65
N GLY A 92 -4.51 -5.77 9.85
CA GLY A 92 -5.83 -5.39 10.34
C GLY A 92 -6.89 -5.48 9.25
N TYR A 93 -8.17 -5.57 9.62
CA TYR A 93 -9.31 -5.52 8.68
C TYR A 93 -9.75 -4.09 8.34
N ASP A 94 -9.16 -3.10 9.00
CA ASP A 94 -9.49 -1.68 8.94
C ASP A 94 -8.34 -0.85 8.35
N GLY A 95 -7.41 -1.48 7.61
CA GLY A 95 -6.25 -0.80 7.03
C GLY A 95 -5.16 -0.47 8.05
N THR A 96 -5.09 -1.22 9.16
CA THR A 96 -4.08 -1.02 10.22
C THR A 96 -3.01 -2.11 10.21
N ASN A 97 -1.87 -1.85 10.87
CA ASN A 97 -0.74 -2.79 10.97
C ASN A 97 -0.25 -3.28 9.59
N CYS A 98 0.10 -2.32 8.74
CA CYS A 98 0.54 -2.58 7.37
C CYS A 98 2.01 -2.98 7.33
N ALA A 99 2.26 -4.12 6.67
CA ALA A 99 3.57 -4.75 6.62
C ALA A 99 4.32 -4.45 5.32
N PHE A 100 3.61 -4.07 4.27
CA PHE A 100 4.16 -3.81 2.95
C PHE A 100 3.62 -2.50 2.40
N ASP A 101 4.47 -1.81 1.65
CA ASP A 101 4.18 -0.61 0.89
C ASP A 101 4.63 -0.84 -0.55
N ILE A 102 3.70 -0.71 -1.49
CA ILE A 102 3.89 -0.94 -2.91
C ILE A 102 3.62 0.39 -3.61
N ALA A 103 4.68 1.03 -4.08
CA ALA A 103 4.60 2.24 -4.91
C ALA A 103 3.79 1.99 -6.20
N ALA A 104 3.53 3.03 -6.98
CA ALA A 104 2.86 2.91 -8.27
C ALA A 104 3.77 2.29 -9.34
N ARG A 105 3.22 1.38 -10.17
CA ARG A 105 3.84 0.61 -11.27
C ARG A 105 4.61 -0.71 -10.97
N PRO A 106 5.15 -1.01 -9.77
CA PRO A 106 5.70 -2.33 -9.48
C PRO A 106 4.61 -3.34 -9.15
N ALA A 107 4.96 -4.61 -9.36
CA ALA A 107 4.27 -5.73 -8.77
C ALA A 107 5.13 -6.37 -7.69
N PHE A 108 4.48 -6.94 -6.69
CA PHE A 108 5.11 -7.50 -5.51
C PHE A 108 4.49 -8.85 -5.17
N GLU A 109 5.32 -9.87 -4.98
CA GLU A 109 4.86 -11.17 -4.50
C GLU A 109 4.88 -11.20 -2.97
N ALA A 110 3.74 -11.54 -2.36
CA ALA A 110 3.59 -11.58 -0.90
C ALA A 110 2.80 -12.80 -0.44
N ASN A 111 3.10 -13.26 0.77
CA ASN A 111 2.22 -14.19 1.48
C ASN A 111 1.01 -13.39 1.96
N MET A 112 -0.15 -13.65 1.37
CA MET A 112 -1.41 -12.98 1.71
C MET A 112 -2.14 -13.61 2.90
N THR A 113 -1.71 -14.78 3.37
CA THR A 113 -2.30 -15.46 4.55
C THR A 113 -2.48 -14.54 5.77
N PRO A 114 -1.49 -13.73 6.18
CA PRO A 114 -1.64 -12.82 7.32
C PRO A 114 -2.31 -11.48 6.96
N ILE A 115 -2.64 -11.24 5.70
CA ILE A 115 -3.15 -9.95 5.19
C ILE A 115 -4.68 -9.99 5.18
N ASN A 116 -5.30 -9.08 5.91
CA ASN A 116 -6.75 -9.01 6.08
C ASN A 116 -7.37 -7.81 5.35
N SER A 117 -6.57 -6.83 4.96
CA SER A 117 -7.01 -5.72 4.11
C SER A 117 -5.88 -5.15 3.27
N ILE A 118 -6.25 -4.38 2.26
CA ILE A 118 -5.34 -3.49 1.54
C ILE A 118 -5.85 -2.06 1.63
N THR A 119 -4.94 -1.09 1.57
CA THR A 119 -5.30 0.32 1.37
C THR A 119 -4.80 0.79 0.02
N LEU A 120 -5.63 1.57 -0.65
CA LEU A 120 -5.26 2.34 -1.83
C LEU A 120 -5.21 3.79 -1.39
N ASP A 121 -4.03 4.40 -1.38
CA ASP A 121 -3.79 5.72 -0.81
C ASP A 121 -3.44 6.74 -1.89
N ARG A 122 -3.96 7.96 -1.73
CA ARG A 122 -3.68 9.06 -2.65
C ARG A 122 -2.23 9.54 -2.49
N PRO A 123 -1.63 10.09 -3.55
CA PRO A 123 -0.40 10.86 -3.46
C PRO A 123 -0.51 12.01 -2.45
#